data_AF-A0A973EKY5-F1
#
_entry.id   AF-A0A973EKY5-F1
#
_cell.length_a   1.000
_cell.length_b   1.000
_cell.length_c   1.000
_cell.angle_alpha   90.00
_cell.angle_beta   90.00
_cell.angle_gamma   90.00
#
_symmetry.space_group_name_H-M   'P 1'
#
loop_
_entity.id
_entity.type
_entity.pdbx_description
1 polymer ?
#
loop_
_entity_poly.entity_id
_entity_poly.type
_entity_poly.pdbx_seq_one_letter_code
_entity_poly.pdbx_strand_id
1 'polypeptide(L)'
;MNFTPNDQLFLITDGFKDQFGGMEGKKIQEVNLINFLKSNVHKDIKTQENECNKYIDDWQTANNKTYPQTDDITVLGIKLNN
;
A
#
# COMPACT_ATOMS: atom_id res chain seq x y z
N MET A 1 -15.27 6.47 -18.22
CA MET A 1 -15.48 6.04 -16.82
C MET A 1 -16.33 7.09 -16.16
N ASN A 2 -17.36 6.68 -15.41
CA ASN A 2 -18.19 7.59 -14.62
C ASN A 2 -17.77 7.41 -13.16
N PHE A 3 -17.40 8.52 -12.51
CA PHE A 3 -17.06 8.51 -11.09
C PHE A 3 -18.25 8.98 -10.26
N THR A 4 -18.36 8.45 -9.05
CA THR A 4 -19.36 8.84 -8.07
C THR A 4 -18.73 9.57 -6.89
N PRO A 5 -19.51 10.39 -6.15
CA PRO A 5 -19.02 11.03 -4.94
C PRO A 5 -18.38 10.05 -3.96
N ASN A 6 -17.22 10.43 -3.42
CA ASN A 6 -16.40 9.62 -2.50
C ASN A 6 -15.65 8.45 -3.14
N ASP A 7 -15.68 8.30 -4.47
CA ASP A 7 -14.77 7.38 -5.15
C ASP A 7 -13.31 7.73 -4.80
N GLN A 8 -12.50 6.68 -4.64
CA GLN A 8 -11.07 6.80 -4.37
C GLN A 8 -10.29 6.14 -5.50
N LEU A 9 -9.34 6.88 -6.06
CA LEU A 9 -8.44 6.41 -7.10
C LEU A 9 -7.03 6.26 -6.53
N PHE A 10 -6.38 5.16 -6.90
CA PHE A 10 -4.99 4.89 -6.53
C PHE A 10 -4.15 4.63 -7.77
N LEU A 11 -3.04 5.33 -7.89
CA LEU A 11 -2.00 5.09 -8.88
C LEU A 11 -0.73 4.66 -8.13
N ILE A 12 -0.21 3.47 -8.46
CA ILE A 12 0.81 2.80 -7.65
C ILE A 12 1.86 2.20 -8.58
N THR A 13 3.15 2.43 -8.26
CA THR A 13 4.26 1.77 -8.96
C THR A 13 4.42 0.31 -8.50
N ASP A 14 5.06 -0.52 -9.31
CA ASP A 14 5.31 -1.93 -9.01
C ASP A 14 6.18 -2.16 -7.76
N GLY A 15 7.05 -1.21 -7.42
CA GLY A 15 7.88 -1.26 -6.21
C GLY A 15 7.12 -1.62 -4.93
N PHE A 16 5.86 -1.18 -4.77
CA PHE A 16 5.05 -1.56 -3.60
C PHE A 16 4.80 -3.07 -3.58
N LYS A 17 4.25 -3.63 -4.65
CA LYS A 17 3.90 -5.07 -4.69
C LYS A 17 5.14 -5.97 -4.77
N ASP A 18 6.25 -5.44 -5.25
CA ASP A 18 7.51 -6.15 -5.40
C ASP A 18 8.43 -6.11 -4.17
N GLN A 19 8.09 -5.33 -3.15
CA GLN A 19 8.82 -5.31 -1.88
C GLN A 19 8.90 -6.71 -1.25
N PHE A 20 10.12 -7.21 -1.04
CA PHE A 20 10.39 -8.44 -0.29
C PHE A 20 10.34 -8.20 1.23
N GLY A 21 9.83 -9.19 1.96
CA GLY A 21 9.70 -9.09 3.41
C GLY A 21 8.83 -10.17 4.03
N GLY A 22 8.25 -9.87 5.19
CA GLY A 22 7.43 -10.80 5.95
C GLY A 22 8.21 -12.00 6.50
N MET A 23 7.49 -12.90 7.16
CA MET A 23 8.08 -14.02 7.88
C MET A 23 8.90 -14.96 6.98
N GLU A 24 8.52 -15.07 5.71
CA GLU A 24 9.12 -15.98 4.73
C GLU A 24 9.99 -15.28 3.69
N GLY A 25 10.21 -13.96 3.79
CA GLY A 25 10.99 -13.21 2.82
C GLY A 25 10.38 -13.20 1.42
N LYS A 26 9.05 -13.06 1.34
CA LYS A 26 8.27 -13.06 0.09
C LYS A 26 7.91 -11.64 -0.34
N LYS A 27 7.58 -11.49 -1.62
CA LYS A 27 6.97 -10.24 -2.13
C LYS A 27 5.61 -10.00 -1.50
N ILE A 28 5.20 -8.73 -1.37
CA ILE A 28 3.84 -8.37 -0.95
C ILE A 28 2.82 -8.96 -1.93
N GLN A 29 3.07 -8.90 -3.24
CA GLN A 29 2.15 -9.30 -4.31
C GLN A 29 0.92 -8.39 -4.43
N GLU A 30 0.39 -8.29 -5.65
CA GLU A 30 -0.72 -7.41 -6.00
C GLU A 30 -2.00 -7.68 -5.22
N VAL A 31 -2.29 -8.96 -4.95
CA VAL A 31 -3.50 -9.36 -4.20
C VAL A 31 -3.50 -8.78 -2.77
N ASN A 32 -2.34 -8.75 -2.11
CA ASN A 32 -2.24 -8.22 -0.75
C ASN A 32 -2.32 -6.70 -0.74
N LEU A 33 -1.70 -6.03 -1.71
CA LEU A 33 -1.86 -4.59 -1.90
C LEU A 33 -3.34 -4.21 -2.10
N ILE A 34 -4.07 -4.89 -3.00
CA ILE A 34 -5.49 -4.62 -3.23
C ILE A 34 -6.33 -4.85 -1.97
N ASN A 35 -6.08 -5.95 -1.25
CA ASN A 35 -6.78 -6.25 -0.01
C ASN A 35 -6.51 -5.20 1.08
N PHE A 36 -5.26 -4.74 1.18
CA PHE A 36 -4.86 -3.67 2.09
C PHE A 36 -5.54 -2.34 1.76
N LEU A 37 -5.61 -1.93 0.50
CA LEU A 37 -6.31 -0.69 0.11
C LEU A 37 -7.81 -0.79 0.43
N LYS A 38 -8.44 -1.93 0.11
CA LYS A 38 -9.85 -2.17 0.42
C LYS A 38 -10.14 -2.12 1.92
N SER A 39 -9.26 -2.67 2.76
CA SER A 39 -9.46 -2.64 4.21
C SER A 39 -9.30 -1.23 4.79
N ASN A 40 -8.58 -0.33 4.12
CA ASN A 40 -8.34 1.04 4.58
C ASN A 40 -9.25 2.11 3.93
N VAL A 41 -10.08 1.75 2.95
CA VAL A 41 -10.91 2.70 2.16
C VAL A 41 -11.82 3.61 2.99
N HIS A 42 -12.23 3.16 4.19
CA HIS A 42 -13.10 3.91 5.09
C HIS A 42 -12.38 5.02 5.87
N LYS A 43 -11.05 5.02 5.88
CA LYS A 43 -10.22 6.03 6.55
C LYS A 43 -10.05 7.25 5.64
N ASP A 44 -9.72 8.41 6.19
CA ASP A 44 -9.35 9.58 5.38
C ASP A 44 -8.01 9.36 4.67
N ILE A 45 -7.76 10.09 3.58
CA ILE A 45 -6.57 9.90 2.72
C ILE A 45 -5.26 10.06 3.50
N LYS A 46 -5.19 10.96 4.47
CA LYS A 46 -3.96 11.15 5.24
C LYS A 46 -3.68 9.96 6.15
N THR A 47 -4.73 9.41 6.77
CA THR A 47 -4.60 8.17 7.54
C THR A 47 -4.22 7.00 6.64
N GLN A 48 -4.80 6.89 5.44
CA GLN A 48 -4.44 5.82 4.49
C GLN A 48 -2.96 5.89 4.05
N GLU A 49 -2.41 7.09 3.82
CA GLU A 49 -0.99 7.30 3.57
C GLU A 49 -0.11 6.74 4.69
N ASN A 50 -0.46 7.06 5.95
CA ASN A 50 0.27 6.55 7.11
C ASN A 50 0.21 5.02 7.21
N GLU A 51 -0.95 4.43 6.90
CA GLU A 51 -1.13 2.98 6.87
C GLU A 51 -0.30 2.33 5.76
N CYS A 52 -0.17 2.97 4.58
CA CYS A 52 0.70 2.48 3.50
C CYS A 52 2.16 2.42 3.96
N ASN A 53 2.66 3.49 4.58
CA ASN A 53 4.02 3.55 5.09
C ASN A 53 4.25 2.47 6.15
N LYS A 54 3.33 2.38 7.13
CA LYS A 54 3.40 1.36 8.17
C LYS A 54 3.37 -0.06 7.59
N TYR A 55 2.52 -0.33 6.60
CA TYR A 55 2.45 -1.64 5.96
C TYR A 55 3.79 -2.03 5.32
N ILE A 56 4.45 -1.09 4.65
CA ILE A 56 5.78 -1.34 4.07
C ILE A 56 6.83 -1.56 5.17
N ASP A 57 6.86 -0.73 6.21
CA ASP A 57 7.82 -0.85 7.31
C ASP A 57 7.67 -2.19 8.05
N ASP A 58 6.44 -2.55 8.38
CA ASP A 58 6.09 -3.82 9.05
C ASP A 58 6.40 -5.02 8.14
N TRP A 59 6.24 -4.88 6.83
CA TRP A 59 6.61 -5.94 5.89
C TRP A 59 8.13 -6.08 5.74
N GLN A 60 8.85 -4.96 5.63
CA GLN A 60 10.31 -4.94 5.55
C GLN A 60 10.96 -5.49 6.82
N THR A 61 10.35 -5.29 7.99
CA THR A 61 10.92 -5.75 9.26
C THR A 61 10.04 -6.82 9.91
N ALA A 62 10.45 -8.08 9.76
CA ALA A 62 9.75 -9.23 10.33
C ALA A 62 10.74 -10.22 10.97
N ASN A 63 10.36 -10.84 12.09
CA ASN A 63 11.16 -11.86 12.79
C ASN A 63 12.61 -11.42 13.11
N ASN A 64 12.79 -10.19 13.61
CA ASN A 64 14.11 -9.58 13.88
C ASN A 64 15.04 -9.51 12.66
N LYS A 65 14.47 -9.53 11.45
CA LYS A 65 15.18 -9.37 10.19
C LYS A 65 14.58 -8.21 9.41
N THR A 66 15.44 -7.34 8.90
CA THR A 66 15.05 -6.24 8.02
C THR A 66 15.49 -6.57 6.60
N TYR A 67 14.55 -6.47 5.67
CA TYR A 67 14.76 -6.60 4.23
C TYR A 67 14.97 -5.21 3.63
N PRO A 68 15.95 -5.02 2.73
CA PRO A 68 16.14 -3.72 2.09
C PRO A 68 14.95 -3.39 1.19
N GLN A 69 14.76 -2.10 0.93
CA GLN A 69 13.81 -1.65 -0.07
C GLN A 69 14.18 -2.24 -1.44
N THR A 70 13.20 -2.83 -2.12
CA THR A 70 13.44 -3.57 -3.38
C THR A 70 13.55 -2.63 -4.58
N ASP A 71 12.72 -1.59 -4.62
CA ASP A 71 12.64 -0.61 -5.70
C ASP A 71 11.99 0.69 -5.19
N ASP A 72 11.95 1.72 -6.02
CA ASP A 72 11.25 2.97 -5.72
C ASP A 72 9.73 2.75 -5.59
N ILE A 73 9.17 3.19 -4.47
CA ILE A 73 7.75 3.05 -4.15
C ILE A 73 7.08 4.40 -4.27
N THR A 74 6.06 4.49 -5.14
CA THR A 74 5.19 5.67 -5.24
C THR A 74 3.73 5.24 -5.18
N VAL A 75 2.97 5.89 -4.29
CA VAL A 75 1.53 5.72 -4.14
C VAL A 75 0.88 7.09 -4.19
N LEU A 76 -0.05 7.29 -5.12
CA LEU A 76 -0.88 8.49 -5.21
C LEU A 76 -2.34 8.10 -4.97
N GLY A 77 -2.91 8.58 -3.85
CA GLY A 77 -4.32 8.43 -3.50
C GLY A 77 -5.10 9.71 -3.72
N ILE A 78 -6.21 9.63 -4.45
CA ILE A 78 -7.11 10.76 -4.74
C ILE A 78 -8.50 10.37 -4.26
N LYS A 79 -9.07 11.15 -3.33
CA LYS A 79 -10.49 11.05 -2.98
C LYS A 79 -11.26 12.14 -3.71
N LEU A 80 -12.26 11.73 -4.49
CA LEU A 80 -13.14 12.65 -5.16
C LEU A 80 -14.15 13.20 -4.13
N ASN A 81 -14.00 14.48 -3.84
CA ASN A 81 -14.96 15.24 -3.05
C ASN A 81 -16.05 15.80 -3.98
N ASN A 82 -17.23 16.05 -3.42
CA ASN A 82 -18.28 16.82 -4.10
C ASN A 82 -17.86 18.27 -4.33
#